data_AF-A0A845AGD1-F1
#
_entry.id   AF-A0A845AGD1-F1
#
_cell.length_a   1.000
_cell.length_b   1.000
_cell.length_c   1.000
_cell.angle_alpha   90.00
_cell.angle_beta   90.00
_cell.angle_gamma   90.00
#
_symmetry.space_group_name_H-M   'P 1'
#
loop_
_entity.id
_entity.type
_entity.pdbx_description
1 polymer ?
#
loop_
_entity_poly.entity_id
_entity_poly.type
_entity_poly.pdbx_seq_one_letter_code
_entity_poly.pdbx_strand_id
1 'polypeptide(L)'
;MPPKLKFFVIGALGICSVLSAPASAIVRRNDVSDTRYRVDPQAIPALADLPYEGHGTLIAPAWVVTAAHAVRYMKDHPKDWFVTINGKRRAVARIILYPGYE
;
A
#
# COMPACT_ATOMS: atom_id res chain seq x y z
N MET A 1 -2.04 19.05 46.85
CA MET A 1 -0.92 18.51 46.04
C MET A 1 0.34 19.28 46.38
N PRO A 2 1.45 18.61 46.77
CA PRO A 2 2.66 19.29 47.21
C PRO A 2 3.30 20.10 46.06
N PRO A 3 3.88 21.28 46.34
CA PRO A 3 4.34 22.21 45.31
C PRO A 3 5.38 21.61 44.35
N LYS A 4 6.27 20.74 44.85
CA LYS A 4 7.26 20.02 44.04
C LYS A 4 6.66 19.11 42.96
N LEU A 5 5.50 18.50 43.24
CA LEU A 5 4.81 17.62 42.30
C LEU A 5 4.13 18.42 41.17
N LYS A 6 3.68 19.66 41.45
CA LYS A 6 3.17 20.57 40.42
C LYS A 6 4.26 21.02 39.44
N PHE A 7 5.44 21.39 39.95
CA PHE A 7 6.57 21.80 39.10
C PHE A 7 7.09 20.65 38.24
N PHE A 8 7.15 19.43 38.78
CA PHE A 8 7.52 18.24 38.01
C PHE A 8 6.51 17.94 36.89
N VAL A 9 5.21 18.01 37.18
CA VAL A 9 4.15 17.77 36.18
C VAL A 9 4.16 18.82 35.07
N ILE A 10 4.32 20.10 35.41
CA ILE A 10 4.39 21.19 34.41
C ILE A 10 5.65 21.03 33.54
N GLY A 11 6.78 20.70 34.15
CA GLY A 11 8.02 20.41 33.42
C GLY A 11 7.89 19.21 32.47
N ALA A 12 7.29 18.11 32.95
CA ALA A 12 7.05 16.92 32.15
C ALA A 12 6.06 17.17 30.99
N LEU A 13 4.99 17.94 31.22
CA LEU A 13 4.05 18.32 30.16
C LEU A 13 4.75 19.16 29.09
N GLY A 14 5.52 20.16 29.51
CA GLY A 14 6.29 21.02 28.60
C GLY A 14 7.28 20.23 27.76
N ILE A 15 8.01 19.28 28.35
CA ILE A 15 8.94 18.40 27.63
C ILE A 15 8.20 17.49 26.64
N CYS A 16 7.09 16.87 27.03
CA CYS A 16 6.28 16.06 26.11
C CYS A 16 5.75 16.86 24.91
N SER A 17 5.31 18.10 25.13
CA SER A 17 4.83 18.97 24.04
C SER A 17 5.96 19.34 23.06
N VAL A 18 7.18 19.54 23.56
CA VAL A 18 8.36 19.87 22.73
C VAL A 18 8.90 18.65 21.98
N LEU A 19 8.70 17.43 22.52
CA LEU A 19 9.11 16.17 21.90
C LEU A 19 8.06 15.60 20.92
N SER A 20 6.93 16.28 20.71
CA SER A 20 5.93 15.85 19.73
C SER A 20 6.42 16.11 18.31
N ALA A 21 6.82 15.05 17.59
CA ALA A 21 7.22 15.15 16.19
C ALA A 21 5.98 15.25 15.28
N PRO A 22 6.02 16.06 14.20
CA PRO A 22 4.93 16.06 13.22
C PRO A 22 4.84 14.67 12.57
N ALA A 23 3.68 14.02 12.71
CA ALA A 23 3.39 12.79 12.00
C ALA A 23 2.91 13.15 10.58
N SER A 24 3.67 12.77 9.55
CA SER A 24 3.19 12.78 8.17
C SER A 24 2.21 11.61 7.96
N ALA A 25 0.99 11.78 8.43
CA ALA A 25 -0.08 10.79 8.30
C ALA A 25 -0.84 10.96 6.99
N ILE A 26 -1.20 9.84 6.35
CA ILE A 26 -2.20 9.82 5.28
C ILE A 26 -3.58 9.82 5.96
N VAL A 27 -4.23 10.99 6.03
CA VAL A 27 -5.51 11.16 6.73
C VAL A 27 -6.69 10.99 5.76
N ARG A 28 -7.54 9.99 6.02
CA ARG A 28 -8.83 9.82 5.35
C ARG A 28 -9.96 10.25 6.29
N ARG A 29 -10.71 11.28 5.90
CA ARG A 29 -11.80 11.81 6.71
C ARG A 29 -13.12 11.15 6.33
N ASN A 30 -13.95 10.85 7.33
CA ASN A 30 -15.26 10.23 7.14
C ASN A 30 -16.32 11.20 6.58
N ASP A 31 -16.10 12.52 6.72
CA ASP A 31 -16.98 13.57 6.21
C ASP A 31 -16.55 14.12 4.83
N VAL A 32 -15.49 13.53 4.25
CA VAL A 32 -14.99 13.86 2.90
C VAL A 32 -15.31 12.70 1.97
N SER A 33 -15.88 13.01 0.80
CA SER A 33 -16.17 11.99 -0.22
C SER A 33 -14.93 11.18 -0.59
N ASP A 34 -15.10 9.86 -0.65
CA ASP A 34 -14.07 8.88 -1.04
C ASP A 34 -13.39 9.19 -2.38
N THR A 35 -14.10 9.88 -3.29
CA THR A 35 -13.56 10.27 -4.60
C THR A 35 -12.36 11.21 -4.48
N ARG A 36 -12.24 11.98 -3.39
CA ARG A 36 -11.09 12.86 -3.11
C ARG A 36 -9.80 12.10 -2.82
N TYR A 37 -9.89 10.82 -2.48
CA TYR A 37 -8.76 9.96 -2.13
C TYR A 37 -8.43 8.93 -3.22
N ARG A 38 -9.17 8.95 -4.34
CA ARG A 38 -8.88 8.09 -5.48
C ARG A 38 -7.79 8.73 -6.33
N VAL A 39 -6.78 7.94 -6.63
CA VAL A 39 -5.71 8.31 -7.54
C VAL A 39 -6.11 7.90 -8.95
N ASP A 40 -5.74 8.70 -9.95
CA ASP A 40 -5.86 8.27 -11.36
C ASP A 40 -5.06 6.96 -11.55
N PRO A 41 -5.64 5.91 -12.17
CA PRO A 41 -4.91 4.67 -12.46
C PRO A 41 -3.58 4.88 -13.20
N GLN A 42 -3.41 6.00 -13.93
CA GLN A 42 -2.19 6.35 -14.64
C GLN A 42 -1.14 7.07 -13.76
N ALA A 43 -1.49 7.51 -12.55
CA ALA A 43 -0.56 8.23 -11.68
C ALA A 43 0.59 7.35 -11.15
N ILE A 44 0.42 6.03 -11.20
CA ILE A 44 1.46 5.05 -10.87
C ILE A 44 1.67 4.16 -12.10
N PRO A 45 2.48 4.60 -13.10
CA PRO A 45 2.61 3.89 -14.37
C PRO A 45 3.11 2.44 -14.26
N ALA A 46 3.81 2.12 -13.17
CA ALA A 46 4.33 0.79 -12.89
C ALA A 46 3.33 -0.12 -12.15
N LEU A 47 2.18 0.39 -11.69
CA LEU A 47 1.17 -0.42 -11.02
C LEU A 47 0.59 -1.45 -11.99
N ALA A 48 0.60 -2.70 -11.58
CA ALA A 48 -0.03 -3.80 -12.28
C ALA A 48 -1.24 -4.27 -11.46
N ASP A 49 -2.44 -4.12 -12.00
CA ASP A 49 -3.65 -4.69 -11.41
C ASP A 49 -3.74 -6.17 -11.80
N LEU A 50 -3.81 -7.05 -10.80
CA LEU A 50 -4.03 -8.48 -10.99
C LEU A 50 -5.53 -8.76 -10.98
N PRO A 51 -6.00 -9.79 -11.71
CA PRO A 51 -7.38 -10.23 -11.62
C PRO A 51 -7.65 -10.83 -10.24
N TYR A 52 -8.86 -10.57 -9.73
CA TYR A 52 -9.38 -11.05 -8.45
C TYR A 52 -8.70 -10.46 -7.21
N GLU A 53 -7.38 -10.62 -7.05
CA GLU A 53 -6.68 -10.25 -5.84
C GLU A 53 -5.32 -9.58 -6.11
N GLY A 54 -5.06 -8.52 -5.36
CA GLY A 54 -3.73 -7.94 -5.21
C GLY A 54 -3.29 -7.03 -6.37
N HIS A 55 -2.08 -6.51 -6.20
CA HIS A 55 -1.41 -5.66 -7.16
C HIS A 55 0.04 -6.11 -7.30
N GLY A 56 0.68 -5.70 -8.39
CA GLY A 56 2.11 -5.88 -8.61
C GLY A 56 2.76 -4.59 -9.07
N THR A 57 4.06 -4.63 -9.28
CA THR A 57 4.84 -3.53 -9.83
C THR A 57 5.68 -4.01 -11.00
N LEU A 58 5.61 -3.28 -12.12
CA LEU A 58 6.48 -3.46 -13.27
C LEU A 58 7.91 -3.01 -12.90
N ILE A 59 8.82 -3.96 -12.74
CA ILE A 59 10.22 -3.70 -12.33
C ILE A 59 11.19 -3.73 -13.52
N ALA A 60 10.77 -4.29 -14.65
CA ALA A 60 11.50 -4.31 -15.92
C ALA A 60 10.47 -4.42 -17.06
N PRO A 61 10.83 -4.18 -18.33
CA PRO A 61 9.88 -4.03 -19.44
C PRO A 61 8.82 -5.14 -19.60
N ALA A 62 9.12 -6.36 -19.15
CA ALA A 62 8.22 -7.51 -19.21
C ALA A 62 8.15 -8.31 -17.89
N TRP A 63 8.49 -7.69 -16.75
CA TRP A 63 8.52 -8.35 -15.45
C TRP A 63 7.73 -7.58 -14.40
N VAL A 64 6.71 -8.24 -13.86
CA VAL A 64 5.93 -7.77 -12.71
C VAL A 64 6.33 -8.58 -11.49
N VAL A 65 6.61 -7.89 -10.37
CA VAL A 65 6.76 -8.51 -9.05
C VAL A 65 5.49 -8.25 -8.25
N THR A 66 5.05 -9.27 -7.51
CA THR A 66 3.85 -9.24 -6.66
C THR A 66 4.04 -10.20 -5.48
N ALA A 67 3.11 -10.17 -4.53
CA ALA A 67 3.04 -11.15 -3.46
C ALA A 67 2.60 -12.52 -4.02
N ALA A 68 3.18 -13.60 -3.52
CA ALA A 68 2.93 -14.94 -4.04
C ALA A 68 1.46 -15.41 -3.88
N HIS A 69 0.75 -14.96 -2.84
CA HIS A 69 -0.67 -15.29 -2.66
C HIS A 69 -1.57 -14.66 -3.73
N ALA A 70 -1.22 -13.48 -4.24
CA ALA A 70 -2.05 -12.74 -5.19
C ALA A 70 -2.21 -13.46 -6.55
N VAL A 71 -1.30 -14.38 -6.89
CA VAL A 71 -1.37 -15.15 -8.14
C VAL A 71 -2.07 -16.51 -7.99
N ARG A 72 -2.56 -16.86 -6.80
CA ARG A 72 -3.15 -18.18 -6.54
C ARG A 72 -4.39 -18.42 -7.41
N TYR A 73 -5.28 -17.43 -7.48
CA TYR A 73 -6.46 -17.50 -8.35
C TYR A 73 -6.09 -17.69 -9.83
N MET A 74 -5.11 -16.91 -10.32
CA MET A 74 -4.65 -16.98 -11.71
C MET A 74 -4.12 -18.37 -12.06
N LYS A 75 -3.39 -19.04 -11.15
CA LYS A 75 -2.87 -20.38 -11.41
C LYS A 75 -3.97 -21.41 -11.70
N ASP A 76 -5.09 -21.30 -10.99
CA ASP A 76 -6.23 -22.21 -11.17
C ASP A 76 -7.12 -21.81 -12.37
N HIS A 77 -6.92 -20.59 -12.91
CA HIS A 77 -7.73 -20.02 -13.99
C HIS A 77 -6.85 -19.48 -15.13
N PRO A 78 -6.36 -20.33 -16.06
CA PRO A 78 -5.49 -19.91 -17.17
C PRO A 78 -6.07 -18.82 -18.09
N LYS A 79 -7.41 -18.71 -18.15
CA LYS A 79 -8.09 -17.64 -18.90
C LYS A 79 -7.83 -16.25 -18.32
N ASP A 80 -7.47 -16.20 -17.04
CA ASP A 80 -7.18 -14.98 -16.29
C ASP A 80 -5.68 -14.72 -16.16
N TRP A 81 -4.85 -15.31 -17.03
CA TRP A 81 -3.42 -15.00 -17.12
C TRP A 81 -3.18 -13.67 -17.83
N PHE A 82 -3.61 -12.59 -17.19
CA PHE A 82 -3.35 -11.23 -17.62
C PHE A 82 -3.12 -10.32 -16.41
N VAL A 83 -2.48 -9.18 -16.67
CA VAL A 83 -2.45 -8.04 -15.74
C VAL A 83 -2.86 -6.79 -16.50
N THR A 84 -3.40 -5.80 -15.79
CA THR A 84 -3.66 -4.47 -16.37
C THR A 84 -2.57 -3.52 -15.92
N ILE A 85 -1.84 -2.92 -16.87
CA ILE A 85 -0.79 -1.95 -16.59
C ILE A 85 -1.12 -0.69 -17.38
N ASN A 86 -1.22 0.44 -16.69
CA ASN A 86 -1.57 1.73 -17.30
C ASN A 86 -2.85 1.63 -18.18
N GLY A 87 -3.89 1.01 -17.62
CA GLY A 87 -5.17 0.76 -18.30
C GLY A 87 -5.14 -0.25 -19.46
N LYS A 88 -3.99 -0.87 -19.76
CA LYS A 88 -3.85 -1.82 -20.87
C LYS A 88 -3.68 -3.24 -20.33
N ARG A 89 -4.55 -4.14 -20.78
CA ARG A 89 -4.45 -5.57 -20.50
C ARG A 89 -3.23 -6.17 -21.23
N ARG A 90 -2.40 -6.90 -20.49
CA ARG A 90 -1.21 -7.61 -20.97
C ARG A 90 -1.32 -9.08 -20.58
N ALA A 91 -1.14 -9.99 -21.54
CA ALA A 91 -1.09 -11.41 -21.25
C ALA A 91 0.16 -11.76 -20.43
N VAL A 92 0.01 -12.67 -19.47
CA VAL A 92 1.11 -13.20 -18.68
C VAL A 92 1.63 -14.46 -19.37
N ALA A 93 2.90 -14.44 -19.77
CA ALA A 93 3.52 -15.59 -20.43
C ALA A 93 3.92 -16.72 -19.45
N ARG A 94 4.27 -16.35 -18.21
CA ARG A 94 4.68 -17.29 -17.16
C ARG A 94 4.47 -16.69 -15.78
N ILE A 95 4.15 -17.53 -14.81
CA ILE A 95 4.16 -17.21 -13.38
C ILE A 95 5.33 -17.97 -12.74
N ILE A 96 6.20 -17.26 -12.03
CA ILE A 96 7.30 -17.84 -11.27
C ILE A 96 7.01 -17.60 -9.79
N LEU A 97 6.79 -18.67 -9.04
CA LEU A 97 6.61 -18.60 -7.59
C LEU A 97 7.96 -18.74 -6.89
N TYR A 98 8.12 -18.02 -5.79
CA TYR A 98 9.22 -18.27 -4.86
C TYR A 98 9.08 -19.70 -4.30
N PRO A 99 10.13 -20.55 -4.37
CA PRO A 99 10.01 -21.97 -4.01
C PRO A 99 9.60 -22.25 -2.55
N GLY A 100 9.87 -21.33 -1.63
CA GLY A 100 9.54 -21.48 -0.21
C GLY A 100 8.18 -20.91 0.20
N TYR A 101 7.29 -20.64 -0.77
CA TYR A 101 5.93 -20.17 -0.49
C TYR A 101 4.95 -21.37 -0.47
N GLU A 102 4.21 -21.51 0.64
CA GLU A 102 3.21 -22.55 0.89
C GLU A 102 1.75 -22.01 0.82
#